data_AF-A0A0L0T5P0-F1
#
_entry.id   AF-A0A0L0T5P0-F1
#
_cell.length_a   1.000
_cell.length_b   1.000
_cell.length_c   1.000
_cell.angle_alpha   90.00
_cell.angle_beta   90.00
_cell.angle_gamma   90.00
#
_symmetry.space_group_name_H-M   'P 1'
#
loop_
_entity.id
_entity.type
_entity.pdbx_description
1 polymer ?
#
loop_
_entity_poly.entity_id
_entity_poly.type
_entity_poly.pdbx_seq_one_letter_code
_entity_poly.pdbx_strand_id
1 'polypeptide(L)'
;MSTASAIPVQNGPPTGIKPAANTHKATRSLPTPGYYTGLGGKPGSLTKLPVPGSARTRRPISSITPAGHGKRARSETPGTAGASIPLVSYGGRKEEVGKEGGAVEVGEPYTPNWKLQEELQDEKQRLHDQSVAMVAQWHNTIAGQRRRRLYAHKERERMAEIQRQEMDKDWEAVKAAERQALVDRAKNMQYLEDVRVRQLKSQALITQVLKERKAQLEYKSVEQALNQERAQDELAAELARLAAADKEAAEMQRKVKTIMHETAQTNLQMSEARRAEQEREKAQLREWFAAQSEKALEDARELEERELLRKQQQTKELVTMLDWAIQDKQERENEADGDESELDRINEHIMRIKERIALKRKETEAALIRSRVLRNEYVATKAVPIQDQFRKTRDEFLHKMEHAHEGELEHRLRAEADQRKRDMQACVEAMQRSVEDRRRQQVLEKFEAAEVRKQSEELARNAARSADRRKDRTKKIQAVFGNDYRREISEHVNVNARVKAAHKQEYSQAVEKQLQEDRQFHQFAMKLCKDLRSIGNDPAPVEKRLAEMDLDPRARQPVASERASDTFHRLGFQ
;
A
#
# COMPACT_ATOMS: atom_id res chain seq x y z
N MET A 1 -73.27 8.00 -20.67
CA MET A 1 -72.96 8.19 -19.24
C MET A 1 -71.47 7.98 -19.04
N SER A 2 -70.83 8.90 -18.31
CA SER A 2 -69.38 9.03 -17.98
C SER A 2 -68.45 9.26 -19.18
N THR A 3 -67.92 10.44 -19.53
CA THR A 3 -67.32 11.63 -18.85
C THR A 3 -65.98 11.43 -18.14
N ALA A 4 -65.07 12.37 -18.43
CA ALA A 4 -63.72 12.64 -17.88
C ALA A 4 -62.55 12.02 -18.70
N SER A 5 -61.44 12.70 -19.00
CA SER A 5 -60.95 13.99 -18.53
C SER A 5 -59.94 14.58 -19.53
N ALA A 6 -59.96 15.90 -19.67
CA ALA A 6 -59.09 16.71 -20.52
C ALA A 6 -57.73 16.99 -19.86
N ILE A 7 -56.67 17.10 -20.68
CA ILE A 7 -55.34 17.57 -20.28
C ILE A 7 -55.10 18.93 -20.96
N PRO A 8 -54.65 19.97 -20.24
CA PRO A 8 -54.48 21.31 -20.81
C PRO A 8 -53.13 21.48 -21.50
N VAL A 9 -53.19 22.15 -22.65
CA VAL A 9 -52.08 22.66 -23.45
C VAL A 9 -51.51 23.92 -22.79
N GLN A 10 -50.22 23.93 -22.47
CA GLN A 10 -49.49 25.13 -22.04
C GLN A 10 -48.84 25.79 -23.26
N ASN A 11 -49.22 27.04 -23.51
CA ASN A 11 -48.56 27.98 -24.42
C ASN A 11 -47.32 28.57 -23.74
N GLY A 12 -46.14 28.40 -24.35
CA GLY A 12 -44.91 29.13 -24.02
C GLY A 12 -44.58 30.18 -25.10
N PRO A 13 -44.00 31.34 -24.74
CA PRO A 13 -43.76 32.45 -25.66
C PRO A 13 -42.46 32.27 -26.49
N PRO A 14 -42.32 32.98 -27.64
CA PRO A 14 -41.15 32.93 -28.50
C PRO A 14 -40.15 34.03 -28.15
N THR A 15 -38.86 33.76 -28.40
CA THR A 15 -37.66 34.64 -28.52
C THR A 15 -36.48 33.83 -27.97
N GLY A 16 -35.29 33.75 -28.55
CA GLY A 16 -34.64 34.36 -29.70
C GLY A 16 -33.16 33.94 -29.64
N ILE A 17 -32.43 34.25 -30.71
CA ILE A 17 -30.95 34.28 -30.77
C ILE A 17 -30.27 32.91 -31.03
N LYS A 18 -29.89 32.74 -32.30
CA LYS A 18 -28.92 31.78 -32.82
C LYS A 18 -27.50 32.19 -32.39
N PRO A 19 -26.61 31.28 -31.95
CA PRO A 19 -25.19 31.49 -32.06
C PRO A 19 -24.65 30.95 -33.39
N ALA A 20 -23.79 31.75 -33.99
CA ALA A 20 -23.13 31.52 -35.26
C ALA A 20 -22.29 30.23 -35.29
N ALA A 21 -22.28 29.61 -36.46
CA ALA A 21 -21.41 28.51 -36.82
C ALA A 21 -19.94 28.96 -36.75
N ASN A 22 -19.15 28.30 -35.90
CA ASN A 22 -17.70 28.47 -35.88
C ASN A 22 -17.05 27.30 -36.63
N THR A 23 -16.58 27.60 -37.83
CA THR A 23 -15.86 26.71 -38.73
C THR A 23 -14.40 26.57 -38.26
N HIS A 24 -14.07 25.51 -37.53
CA HIS A 24 -12.66 25.13 -37.35
C HIS A 24 -12.22 24.18 -38.45
N LYS A 25 -11.44 24.74 -39.38
CA LYS A 25 -10.62 24.04 -40.37
C LYS A 25 -9.66 23.07 -39.68
N ALA A 26 -9.69 21.84 -40.14
CA ALA A 26 -8.60 20.88 -39.97
C ALA A 26 -7.35 21.35 -40.72
N THR A 27 -6.19 21.31 -40.08
CA THR A 27 -4.90 21.18 -40.77
C THR A 27 -4.08 20.08 -40.11
N ARG A 28 -3.65 19.14 -40.96
CA ARG A 28 -2.67 18.08 -40.70
C ARG A 28 -1.29 18.70 -40.46
N SER A 29 -0.46 18.10 -39.60
CA SER A 29 0.80 17.43 -40.00
C SER A 29 1.68 17.05 -38.80
N LEU A 30 2.22 15.83 -38.88
CA LEU A 30 3.38 15.26 -38.18
C LEU A 30 4.68 15.93 -38.73
N PRO A 31 5.88 15.87 -38.07
CA PRO A 31 6.54 14.62 -37.68
C PRO A 31 7.46 14.60 -36.43
N THR A 32 7.75 13.37 -35.98
CA THR A 32 8.94 12.91 -35.24
C THR A 32 10.25 13.20 -36.03
N PRO A 33 11.44 13.34 -35.42
CA PRO A 33 12.22 12.28 -34.71
C PRO A 33 12.94 12.82 -33.45
N GLY A 34 13.64 12.11 -32.56
CA GLY A 34 14.25 10.78 -32.45
C GLY A 34 15.49 10.91 -31.53
N TYR A 35 15.94 9.79 -30.95
CA TYR A 35 17.28 9.54 -30.32
C TYR A 35 17.50 9.94 -28.84
N TYR A 36 17.62 8.93 -27.94
CA TYR A 36 18.87 8.40 -27.30
C TYR A 36 19.34 9.30 -26.15
N THR A 37 19.65 8.91 -24.90
CA THR A 37 20.20 7.73 -24.20
C THR A 37 19.78 7.85 -22.72
N GLY A 38 19.42 6.83 -21.95
CA GLY A 38 20.34 5.83 -21.39
C GLY A 38 20.66 6.12 -19.91
N LEU A 39 20.55 5.08 -19.05
CA LEU A 39 21.04 4.96 -17.67
C LEU A 39 20.18 5.72 -16.62
N GLY A 40 19.56 5.10 -15.61
CA GLY A 40 19.96 3.96 -14.79
C GLY A 40 20.18 4.45 -13.36
N GLY A 41 19.21 4.26 -12.45
CA GLY A 41 19.38 4.63 -11.04
C GLY A 41 18.13 4.44 -10.18
N LYS A 42 18.18 3.47 -9.26
CA LYS A 42 17.13 3.09 -8.30
C LYS A 42 16.78 4.22 -7.32
N PRO A 43 15.54 4.27 -6.77
CA PRO A 43 15.22 5.13 -5.63
C PRO A 43 15.74 4.50 -4.33
N GLY A 44 16.83 5.04 -3.80
CA GLY A 44 17.34 4.72 -2.46
C GLY A 44 16.65 5.59 -1.40
N SER A 45 16.07 4.91 -0.42
CA SER A 45 15.47 5.44 0.79
C SER A 45 16.45 6.33 1.58
N LEU A 46 15.99 7.52 1.99
CA LEU A 46 16.64 8.33 3.01
C LEU A 46 15.77 8.39 4.26
N THR A 47 16.28 7.70 5.27
CA THR A 47 16.01 7.83 6.69
C THR A 47 15.95 9.29 7.13
N LYS A 48 14.80 9.73 7.63
CA LYS A 48 14.67 10.91 8.50
C LYS A 48 14.77 10.45 9.96
N LEU A 49 15.80 10.87 10.67
CA LEU A 49 15.84 10.89 12.14
C LEU A 49 15.15 12.17 12.63
N PRO A 50 14.24 12.10 13.62
CA PRO A 50 13.64 13.30 14.22
C PRO A 50 14.30 13.69 15.56
N VAL A 51 14.28 15.00 15.78
CA VAL A 51 14.57 15.79 16.99
C VAL A 51 13.65 15.39 18.17
N PRO A 52 14.09 15.46 19.45
CA PRO A 52 13.24 15.13 20.58
C PRO A 52 12.30 16.30 20.94
N GLY A 53 11.00 16.08 20.76
CA GLY A 53 9.93 16.95 21.23
C GLY A 53 9.16 16.30 22.37
N SER A 54 9.22 16.92 23.54
CA SER A 54 8.43 16.62 24.74
C SER A 54 6.94 16.70 24.48
N ALA A 55 6.19 15.62 24.72
CA ALA A 55 4.78 15.68 25.09
C ALA A 55 4.34 14.41 25.83
N ARG A 56 3.70 14.65 26.99
CA ARG A 56 2.92 13.71 27.79
C ARG A 56 1.92 12.91 26.94
N THR A 57 1.79 11.61 27.21
CA THR A 57 0.46 10.97 27.27
C THR A 57 0.46 9.62 27.99
N ARG A 58 -0.73 9.33 28.51
CA ARG A 58 -1.17 8.26 29.40
C ARG A 58 -0.97 6.85 28.83
N ARG A 59 -0.76 5.91 29.75
CA ARG A 59 -0.74 4.45 29.54
C ARG A 59 -2.13 3.93 29.15
N PRO A 60 -2.18 2.84 28.36
CA PRO A 60 -3.06 1.74 28.66
C PRO A 60 -2.31 0.42 28.82
N ILE A 61 -2.91 -0.43 29.66
CA ILE A 61 -2.49 -1.78 30.02
C ILE A 61 -2.94 -2.75 28.95
N SER A 62 -2.07 -3.71 28.61
CA SER A 62 -2.34 -5.11 28.21
C SER A 62 -1.52 -5.54 27.00
N SER A 63 -0.70 -6.57 27.21
CA SER A 63 -0.66 -7.75 26.35
C SER A 63 0.39 -8.70 26.91
N ILE A 64 -0.12 -9.80 27.46
CA ILE A 64 0.62 -10.99 27.83
C ILE A 64 1.01 -11.70 26.54
N THR A 65 2.28 -12.03 26.37
CA THR A 65 2.72 -13.12 25.49
C THR A 65 3.55 -14.13 26.28
N PRO A 66 3.46 -15.43 25.92
CA PRO A 66 4.03 -16.51 26.70
C PRO A 66 5.46 -16.80 26.25
N ALA A 67 6.36 -16.94 27.23
CA ALA A 67 7.73 -17.41 27.00
C ALA A 67 7.86 -18.85 27.50
N GLY A 68 8.53 -19.66 26.68
CA GLY A 68 8.63 -21.09 26.83
C GLY A 68 9.65 -21.57 27.87
N HIS A 69 9.42 -22.83 28.23
CA HIS A 69 10.40 -23.89 28.46
C HIS A 69 11.64 -23.60 29.31
N GLY A 70 11.47 -23.75 30.63
CA GLY A 70 12.53 -24.17 31.55
C GLY A 70 12.31 -25.60 32.01
N LYS A 71 13.20 -26.52 31.60
CA LYS A 71 13.30 -27.88 32.11
C LYS A 71 13.55 -27.85 33.63
N ARG A 72 12.73 -28.52 34.44
CA ARG A 72 13.13 -28.98 35.77
C ARG A 72 12.56 -30.35 36.09
N ALA A 73 13.40 -31.12 36.76
CA ALA A 73 13.32 -32.54 36.97
C ALA A 73 12.15 -32.97 37.86
N ARG A 74 11.67 -34.19 37.58
CA ARG A 74 10.83 -34.99 38.46
C ARG A 74 11.55 -35.27 39.79
N SER A 75 10.83 -35.11 40.89
CA SER A 75 10.97 -35.97 42.07
C SER A 75 9.58 -36.17 42.67
N GLU A 76 9.21 -37.43 42.77
CA GLU A 76 7.95 -37.95 43.30
C GLU A 76 7.93 -37.86 44.82
N THR A 77 6.81 -37.43 45.41
CA THR A 77 6.29 -37.90 46.72
C THR A 77 4.83 -37.45 46.89
N PRO A 78 3.89 -38.32 47.30
CA PRO A 78 2.52 -37.94 47.66
C PRO A 78 2.42 -37.67 49.16
N GLY A 79 2.01 -36.46 49.54
CA GLY A 79 1.77 -36.07 50.93
C GLY A 79 0.28 -35.81 51.18
N THR A 80 -0.40 -36.81 51.74
CA THR A 80 -1.74 -36.70 52.33
C THR A 80 -1.60 -36.05 53.71
N ALA A 81 -2.20 -34.89 53.95
CA ALA A 81 -2.24 -34.28 55.28
C ALA A 81 -3.67 -33.80 55.60
N GLY A 82 -4.26 -34.45 56.61
CA GLY A 82 -5.56 -34.14 57.17
C GLY A 82 -5.51 -32.90 58.06
N ALA A 83 -6.58 -32.11 58.02
CA ALA A 83 -6.81 -31.00 58.92
C ALA A 83 -7.45 -31.52 60.22
N SER A 84 -6.63 -31.72 61.26
CA SER A 84 -7.09 -31.84 62.64
C SER A 84 -6.99 -30.47 63.33
N ILE A 85 -8.10 -30.08 63.95
CA ILE A 85 -8.24 -28.85 64.74
C ILE A 85 -7.65 -29.11 66.14
N PRO A 86 -6.86 -28.18 66.73
CA PRO A 86 -6.13 -28.42 67.97
C PRO A 86 -7.02 -28.32 69.23
N LEU A 87 -6.88 -29.32 70.08
CA LEU A 87 -7.38 -29.40 71.45
C LEU A 87 -6.45 -28.56 72.36
N VAL A 88 -7.01 -27.55 73.02
CA VAL A 88 -6.30 -26.67 73.96
C VAL A 88 -6.21 -27.36 75.33
N SER A 89 -4.99 -27.57 75.81
CA SER A 89 -4.66 -28.04 77.15
C SER A 89 -4.14 -26.88 78.01
N TYR A 90 -4.75 -26.64 79.16
CA TYR A 90 -4.21 -25.99 80.36
C TYR A 90 -5.00 -26.62 81.51
N GLY A 91 -4.45 -27.29 82.52
CA GLY A 91 -3.38 -26.86 83.42
C GLY A 91 -4.01 -26.90 84.82
N GLY A 92 -3.56 -27.83 85.67
CA GLY A 92 -4.26 -28.24 86.89
C GLY A 92 -4.34 -27.23 88.03
N ARG A 93 -5.20 -27.55 89.00
CA ARG A 93 -5.05 -27.15 90.41
C ARG A 93 -5.70 -28.19 91.32
N LYS A 94 -4.94 -28.59 92.34
CA LYS A 94 -5.36 -29.36 93.52
C LYS A 94 -6.34 -28.54 94.35
N GLU A 95 -7.29 -29.21 94.99
CA GLU A 95 -7.62 -29.00 96.40
C GLU A 95 -8.31 -30.25 96.97
N GLU A 96 -7.92 -30.60 98.19
CA GLU A 96 -8.37 -31.73 99.01
C GLU A 96 -9.62 -31.36 99.82
N VAL A 97 -10.50 -32.30 100.16
CA VAL A 97 -11.24 -32.43 101.45
C VAL A 97 -11.80 -33.87 101.57
N GLY A 98 -11.30 -34.70 102.50
CA GLY A 98 -12.01 -35.26 103.69
C GLY A 98 -12.83 -36.54 103.40
N LYS A 99 -12.44 -37.76 103.85
CA LYS A 99 -12.71 -38.42 105.17
C LYS A 99 -14.17 -38.24 105.63
N GLU A 100 -14.98 -39.24 106.01
CA GLU A 100 -14.76 -40.52 106.70
C GLU A 100 -16.04 -41.39 106.68
N GLY A 101 -15.89 -42.66 107.08
CA GLY A 101 -16.95 -43.53 107.64
C GLY A 101 -17.58 -44.52 106.64
N GLY A 102 -17.69 -45.82 106.90
CA GLY A 102 -17.36 -46.68 108.03
C GLY A 102 -17.72 -48.12 107.63
N ALA A 103 -16.98 -49.09 108.13
CA ALA A 103 -17.13 -50.52 107.85
C ALA A 103 -18.28 -51.15 108.65
N VAL A 104 -19.03 -52.12 108.08
CA VAL A 104 -19.56 -53.34 108.76
C VAL A 104 -19.85 -54.45 107.72
N GLU A 105 -19.68 -55.68 108.21
CA GLU A 105 -19.65 -57.07 107.72
C GLU A 105 -20.85 -57.74 106.99
N VAL A 106 -20.49 -58.79 106.20
CA VAL A 106 -21.07 -60.16 105.99
C VAL A 106 -22.45 -60.39 105.32
N GLY A 107 -22.47 -61.25 104.27
CA GLY A 107 -23.62 -62.08 103.84
C GLY A 107 -23.76 -62.33 102.32
N GLU A 108 -23.88 -63.60 101.87
CA GLU A 108 -23.96 -64.08 100.46
C GLU A 108 -25.34 -63.86 99.76
N PRO A 109 -25.62 -64.37 98.53
CA PRO A 109 -25.70 -63.60 97.28
C PRO A 109 -27.13 -63.46 96.69
N TYR A 110 -27.37 -62.37 95.94
CA TYR A 110 -28.58 -62.17 95.11
C TYR A 110 -28.19 -61.63 93.72
N THR A 111 -28.59 -62.31 92.64
CA THR A 111 -28.23 -61.97 91.25
C THR A 111 -28.83 -60.61 90.82
N PRO A 112 -28.03 -59.60 90.42
CA PRO A 112 -28.55 -58.27 90.15
C PRO A 112 -28.86 -57.96 88.68
N ASN A 113 -29.95 -57.23 88.53
CA ASN A 113 -30.73 -56.69 87.41
C ASN A 113 -30.00 -55.78 86.38
N TRP A 114 -28.66 -55.78 86.33
CA TRP A 114 -27.89 -54.80 85.54
C TRP A 114 -27.69 -55.21 84.07
N LYS A 115 -27.58 -56.51 83.77
CA LYS A 115 -27.40 -57.01 82.39
C LYS A 115 -28.60 -56.73 81.49
N LEU A 116 -29.81 -56.81 82.05
CA LEU A 116 -31.05 -56.51 81.32
C LEU A 116 -31.13 -55.01 80.96
N GLN A 117 -30.57 -54.13 81.80
CA GLN A 117 -30.55 -52.69 81.51
C GLN A 117 -29.57 -52.33 80.40
N GLU A 118 -28.46 -53.04 80.28
CA GLU A 118 -27.46 -52.84 79.23
C GLU A 118 -28.03 -53.27 77.86
N GLU A 119 -28.65 -54.46 77.79
CA GLU A 119 -29.32 -54.93 76.57
C GLU A 119 -30.44 -54.00 76.11
N LEU A 120 -31.24 -53.46 77.04
CA LEU A 120 -32.28 -52.47 76.73
C LEU A 120 -31.70 -51.12 76.28
N GLN A 121 -30.53 -50.71 76.77
CA GLN A 121 -29.85 -49.50 76.31
C GLN A 121 -29.31 -49.66 74.89
N ASP A 122 -28.73 -50.82 74.59
CA ASP A 122 -28.21 -51.13 73.25
C ASP A 122 -29.34 -51.24 72.23
N GLU A 123 -30.45 -51.90 72.58
CA GLU A 123 -31.63 -51.97 71.72
C GLU A 123 -32.24 -50.58 71.49
N LYS A 124 -32.27 -49.74 72.52
CA LYS A 124 -32.73 -48.34 72.41
C LYS A 124 -31.80 -47.51 71.52
N GLN A 125 -30.48 -47.67 71.62
CA GLN A 125 -29.51 -47.01 70.74
C GLN A 125 -29.68 -47.48 69.29
N ARG A 126 -29.83 -48.79 69.07
CA ARG A 126 -30.04 -49.36 67.74
C ARG A 126 -31.32 -48.84 67.09
N LEU A 127 -32.42 -48.79 67.85
CA LEU A 127 -33.69 -48.23 67.38
C LEU A 127 -33.61 -46.73 67.17
N HIS A 128 -32.84 -46.00 68.00
CA HIS A 128 -32.56 -44.59 67.80
C HIS A 128 -31.81 -44.34 66.50
N ASP A 129 -30.75 -45.09 66.22
CA ASP A 129 -29.97 -44.98 64.98
C ASP A 129 -30.81 -45.34 63.75
N GLN A 130 -31.65 -46.37 63.84
CA GLN A 130 -32.61 -46.71 62.78
C GLN A 130 -33.61 -45.58 62.54
N SER A 131 -34.12 -44.97 63.61
CA SER A 131 -35.02 -43.81 63.53
C SER A 131 -34.32 -42.59 62.92
N VAL A 132 -33.09 -42.28 63.32
CA VAL A 132 -32.27 -41.19 62.76
C VAL A 132 -31.98 -41.43 61.28
N ALA A 133 -31.66 -42.66 60.88
CA ALA A 133 -31.44 -43.02 59.48
C ALA A 133 -32.72 -42.87 58.64
N MET A 134 -33.88 -43.28 59.15
CA MET A 134 -35.16 -43.06 58.47
C MET A 134 -35.50 -41.57 58.35
N VAL A 135 -35.35 -40.80 59.43
CA VAL A 135 -35.63 -39.35 59.45
C VAL A 135 -34.66 -38.59 58.53
N ALA A 136 -33.43 -39.07 58.34
CA ALA A 136 -32.48 -38.50 57.39
C ALA A 136 -32.93 -38.64 55.92
N GLN A 137 -33.76 -39.66 55.62
CA GLN A 137 -34.39 -39.85 54.31
C GLN A 137 -35.70 -39.07 54.16
N TRP A 138 -36.24 -38.51 55.25
CA TRP A 138 -37.46 -37.72 55.20
C TRP A 138 -37.19 -36.32 54.67
N HIS A 139 -37.80 -36.05 53.53
CA HIS A 139 -37.55 -34.81 52.82
C HIS A 139 -38.31 -33.59 53.37
N ASN A 140 -39.30 -33.83 54.23
CA ASN A 140 -40.13 -32.76 54.80
C ASN A 140 -39.55 -32.18 56.09
N THR A 141 -38.43 -32.71 56.60
CA THR A 141 -37.70 -32.16 57.74
C THR A 141 -36.97 -30.86 57.37
N ILE A 142 -36.67 -29.99 58.34
CA ILE A 142 -35.91 -28.74 58.08
C ILE A 142 -34.54 -29.05 57.43
N ALA A 143 -33.87 -30.10 57.91
CA ALA A 143 -32.61 -30.56 57.33
C ALA A 143 -32.78 -31.06 55.88
N GLY A 144 -33.84 -31.84 55.62
CA GLY A 144 -34.21 -32.29 54.27
C GLY A 144 -34.53 -31.14 53.32
N GLN A 145 -35.30 -30.14 53.77
CA GLN A 145 -35.61 -28.93 53.01
C GLN A 145 -34.35 -28.10 52.71
N ARG A 146 -33.45 -27.93 53.69
CA ARG A 146 -32.17 -27.22 53.49
C ARG A 146 -31.28 -27.95 52.48
N ARG A 147 -31.18 -29.29 52.56
CA ARG A 147 -30.47 -30.12 51.58
C ARG A 147 -31.06 -29.97 50.17
N ARG A 148 -32.39 -30.00 50.04
CA ARG A 148 -33.08 -29.75 48.75
C ARG A 148 -32.82 -28.35 48.20
N ARG A 149 -32.86 -27.30 49.03
CA ARG A 149 -32.54 -25.92 48.59
C ARG A 149 -31.10 -25.80 48.13
N LEU A 150 -30.14 -26.38 48.87
CA LEU A 150 -28.73 -26.39 48.48
C LEU A 150 -28.50 -27.19 47.20
N TYR A 151 -29.15 -28.34 47.04
CA TYR A 151 -29.09 -29.11 45.80
C TYR A 151 -29.67 -28.31 44.62
N ALA A 152 -30.86 -27.71 44.78
CA ALA A 152 -31.48 -26.87 43.77
C ALA A 152 -30.68 -25.59 43.46
N HIS A 153 -29.90 -25.07 44.42
CA HIS A 153 -28.96 -23.97 44.17
C HIS A 153 -27.77 -24.43 43.34
N LYS A 154 -27.12 -25.54 43.73
CA LYS A 154 -26.01 -26.14 42.99
C LYS A 154 -26.42 -26.52 41.57
N GLU A 155 -27.62 -27.07 41.40
CA GLU A 155 -28.14 -27.42 40.08
C GLU A 155 -28.37 -26.16 39.23
N ARG A 156 -28.93 -25.10 39.82
CA ARG A 156 -29.07 -23.79 39.13
C ARG A 156 -27.72 -23.19 38.75
N GLU A 157 -26.73 -23.22 39.65
CA GLU A 157 -25.37 -22.74 39.37
C GLU A 157 -24.71 -23.58 38.26
N ARG A 158 -24.86 -24.90 38.30
CA ARG A 158 -24.35 -25.80 37.27
C ARG A 158 -24.97 -25.52 35.91
N MET A 159 -26.30 -25.34 35.86
CA MET A 159 -27.00 -25.01 34.61
C MET A 159 -26.61 -23.62 34.10
N ALA A 160 -26.44 -22.64 34.99
CA ALA A 160 -25.98 -21.31 34.61
C ALA A 160 -24.54 -21.32 34.07
N GLU A 161 -23.65 -22.13 34.63
CA GLU A 161 -22.28 -22.28 34.15
C GLU A 161 -22.23 -23.00 32.79
N ILE A 162 -23.05 -24.03 32.59
CA ILE A 162 -23.20 -24.68 31.26
C ILE A 162 -23.67 -23.66 30.22
N GLN A 163 -24.70 -22.86 30.54
CA GLN A 163 -25.19 -21.81 29.64
C GLN A 163 -24.11 -20.76 29.33
N ARG A 164 -23.30 -20.35 30.30
CA ARG A 164 -22.17 -19.44 30.07
C ARG A 164 -21.14 -20.04 29.12
N GLN A 165 -20.77 -21.31 29.34
CA GLN A 165 -19.82 -22.00 28.48
C GLN A 165 -20.35 -22.20 27.06
N GLU A 166 -21.65 -22.43 26.89
CA GLU A 166 -22.31 -22.46 25.57
C GLU A 166 -22.26 -21.09 24.90
N MET A 167 -22.61 -20.02 25.62
CA MET A 167 -22.50 -18.65 25.10
C MET A 167 -21.07 -18.27 24.71
N ASP A 168 -20.06 -18.66 25.48
CA ASP A 168 -18.66 -18.39 25.17
C ASP A 168 -18.23 -19.13 23.89
N LYS A 169 -18.67 -20.38 23.70
CA LYS A 169 -18.43 -21.15 22.47
C LYS A 169 -19.11 -20.53 21.25
N ASP A 170 -20.37 -20.10 21.39
CA ASP A 170 -21.11 -19.45 20.32
C ASP A 170 -20.46 -18.11 19.94
N TRP A 171 -20.03 -17.34 20.93
CA TRP A 171 -19.32 -16.08 20.71
C TRP A 171 -17.95 -16.30 20.04
N GLU A 172 -17.20 -17.33 20.47
CA GLU A 172 -15.95 -17.71 19.83
C GLU A 172 -16.17 -18.13 18.37
N ALA A 173 -17.23 -18.89 18.08
CA ALA A 173 -17.59 -19.28 16.72
C ALA A 173 -17.94 -18.06 15.84
N VAL A 174 -18.74 -17.12 16.36
CA VAL A 174 -19.07 -15.87 15.65
C VAL A 174 -17.81 -15.04 15.41
N LYS A 175 -16.94 -14.88 16.41
CA LYS A 175 -15.68 -14.12 16.27
C LYS A 175 -14.71 -14.78 15.30
N ALA A 176 -14.63 -16.11 15.29
CA ALA A 176 -13.85 -16.85 14.32
C ALA A 176 -14.39 -16.66 12.90
N ALA A 177 -15.73 -16.70 12.73
CA ALA A 177 -16.37 -16.44 11.45
C ALA A 177 -16.16 -14.99 10.96
N GLU A 178 -16.29 -13.99 11.84
CA GLU A 178 -15.99 -12.59 11.52
C GLU A 178 -14.52 -12.42 11.10
N ARG A 179 -13.59 -13.01 11.85
CA ARG A 179 -12.16 -12.98 11.52
C ARG A 179 -11.90 -13.63 10.17
N GLN A 180 -12.52 -14.78 9.91
CA GLN A 180 -12.39 -15.47 8.63
C GLN A 180 -12.93 -14.61 7.47
N ALA A 181 -14.10 -14.00 7.64
CA ALA A 181 -14.67 -13.10 6.65
C ALA A 181 -13.79 -11.86 6.37
N LEU A 182 -13.18 -11.28 7.40
CA LEU A 182 -12.22 -10.17 7.25
C LEU A 182 -10.96 -10.60 6.52
N VAL A 183 -10.42 -11.78 6.85
CA VAL A 183 -9.25 -12.36 6.16
C VAL A 183 -9.58 -12.63 4.70
N ASP A 184 -10.75 -13.21 4.40
CA ASP A 184 -11.15 -13.52 3.03
C ASP A 184 -11.44 -12.25 2.22
N ARG A 185 -12.02 -11.22 2.84
CA ARG A 185 -12.14 -9.90 2.22
C ARG A 185 -10.78 -9.29 1.91
N ALA A 186 -9.83 -9.36 2.84
CA ALA A 186 -8.48 -8.84 2.63
C ALA A 186 -7.74 -9.59 1.51
N LYS A 187 -7.83 -10.92 1.48
CA LYS A 187 -7.30 -11.75 0.38
C LYS A 187 -7.93 -11.37 -0.96
N ASN A 188 -9.24 -11.16 -1.00
CA ASN A 188 -9.93 -10.74 -2.21
C ASN A 188 -9.44 -9.36 -2.68
N MET A 189 -9.31 -8.38 -1.77
CA MET A 189 -8.77 -7.06 -2.13
C MET A 189 -7.34 -7.15 -2.68
N GLN A 190 -6.45 -7.90 -2.02
CA GLN A 190 -5.08 -8.13 -2.50
C GLN A 190 -5.06 -8.80 -3.87
N TYR A 191 -5.91 -9.80 -4.08
CA TYR A 191 -6.04 -10.47 -5.38
C TYR A 191 -6.54 -9.52 -6.47
N LEU A 192 -7.50 -8.65 -6.17
CA LEU A 192 -7.97 -7.64 -7.12
C LEU A 192 -6.92 -6.55 -7.42
N GLU A 193 -5.99 -6.31 -6.50
CA GLU A 193 -4.85 -5.42 -6.65
C GLU A 193 -3.67 -6.05 -7.40
N ASP A 194 -3.67 -7.37 -7.63
CA ASP A 194 -2.66 -8.03 -8.45
C ASP A 194 -2.60 -7.34 -9.83
N VAL A 195 -1.38 -7.01 -10.26
CA VAL A 195 -1.11 -6.35 -11.54
C VAL A 195 -1.73 -7.14 -12.68
N ARG A 196 -1.66 -8.48 -12.60
CA ARG A 196 -2.19 -9.38 -13.62
C ARG A 196 -3.71 -9.28 -13.73
N VAL A 197 -4.40 -9.33 -12.59
CA VAL A 197 -5.86 -9.20 -12.52
C VAL A 197 -6.32 -7.81 -12.98
N ARG A 198 -5.61 -6.75 -12.58
CA ARG A 198 -5.90 -5.38 -13.04
C ARG A 198 -5.76 -5.22 -14.55
N GLN A 199 -4.73 -5.81 -15.15
CA GLN A 199 -4.56 -5.79 -16.60
C GLN A 199 -5.72 -6.51 -17.31
N LEU A 200 -6.12 -7.70 -16.86
CA LEU A 200 -7.28 -8.39 -17.44
C LEU A 200 -8.59 -7.59 -17.27
N LYS A 201 -8.83 -7.01 -16.09
CA LYS A 201 -9.99 -6.16 -15.86
C LYS A 201 -10.00 -4.92 -16.76
N SER A 202 -8.83 -4.31 -17.01
CA SER A 202 -8.73 -3.19 -17.94
C SER A 202 -9.09 -3.59 -19.37
N GLN A 203 -8.71 -4.79 -19.81
CA GLN A 203 -9.12 -5.31 -21.11
C GLN A 203 -10.61 -5.61 -21.16
N ALA A 204 -11.19 -6.18 -20.10
CA ALA A 204 -12.63 -6.37 -20.00
C ALA A 204 -13.40 -5.04 -20.11
N LEU A 205 -12.90 -3.96 -19.49
CA LEU A 205 -13.47 -2.62 -19.64
C LEU A 205 -13.37 -2.13 -21.09
N ILE A 206 -12.23 -2.35 -21.77
CA ILE A 206 -12.08 -2.00 -23.19
C ILE A 206 -13.13 -2.73 -24.05
N THR A 207 -13.44 -4.00 -23.77
CA THR A 207 -14.50 -4.71 -24.52
C THR A 207 -15.87 -4.05 -24.37
N GLN A 208 -16.20 -3.54 -23.17
CA GLN A 208 -17.45 -2.82 -22.93
C GLN A 208 -17.47 -1.49 -23.68
N VAL A 209 -16.37 -0.73 -23.64
CA VAL A 209 -16.24 0.54 -24.39
C VAL A 209 -16.37 0.31 -25.90
N LEU A 210 -15.79 -0.76 -26.44
CA LEU A 210 -15.91 -1.10 -27.86
C LEU A 210 -17.36 -1.44 -28.24
N LYS A 211 -18.10 -2.15 -27.38
CA LYS A 211 -19.53 -2.43 -27.59
C LYS A 211 -20.37 -1.16 -27.54
N GLU A 212 -20.15 -0.31 -26.54
CA GLU A 212 -20.83 0.98 -26.43
C GLU A 212 -20.54 1.85 -27.67
N ARG A 213 -19.28 1.86 -28.14
CA ARG A 213 -18.91 2.62 -29.33
C ARG A 213 -19.62 2.10 -30.58
N LYS A 214 -19.76 0.78 -30.75
CA LYS A 214 -20.53 0.19 -31.86
C LYS A 214 -21.99 0.62 -31.79
N ALA A 215 -22.62 0.56 -30.61
CA ALA A 215 -24.00 1.01 -30.41
C ALA A 215 -24.16 2.50 -30.73
N GLN A 216 -23.22 3.36 -30.34
CA GLN A 216 -23.23 4.78 -30.71
C GLN A 216 -23.11 5.01 -32.23
N LEU A 217 -22.30 4.21 -32.93
CA LEU A 217 -22.16 4.29 -34.39
C LEU A 217 -23.43 3.82 -35.10
N GLU A 218 -24.03 2.73 -34.63
CA GLU A 218 -25.33 2.24 -35.14
C GLU A 218 -26.42 3.29 -34.93
N TYR A 219 -26.51 3.87 -33.72
CA TYR A 219 -27.44 4.96 -33.43
C TYR A 219 -27.24 6.15 -34.38
N LYS A 220 -25.99 6.61 -34.57
CA LYS A 220 -25.68 7.68 -35.53
C LYS A 220 -26.06 7.33 -36.96
N SER A 221 -25.85 6.08 -37.38
CA SER A 221 -26.25 5.63 -38.72
C SER A 221 -27.76 5.66 -38.91
N VAL A 222 -28.52 5.23 -37.90
CA VAL A 222 -30.00 5.27 -37.91
C VAL A 222 -30.49 6.72 -37.90
N GLU A 223 -29.91 7.57 -37.07
CA GLU A 223 -30.22 9.00 -37.02
C GLU A 223 -29.96 9.68 -38.37
N GLN A 224 -28.83 9.38 -39.02
CA GLN A 224 -28.52 9.89 -40.35
C GLN A 224 -29.52 9.41 -41.40
N ALA A 225 -29.90 8.12 -41.37
CA ALA A 225 -30.90 7.58 -42.28
C ALA A 225 -32.27 8.26 -42.11
N LEU A 226 -32.73 8.44 -40.87
CA LEU A 226 -33.99 9.14 -40.56
C LEU A 226 -33.95 10.62 -40.97
N ASN A 227 -32.81 11.29 -40.78
CA ASN A 227 -32.66 12.68 -41.22
C ASN A 227 -32.64 12.80 -42.75
N GLN A 228 -32.06 11.82 -43.46
CA GLN A 228 -32.12 11.76 -44.92
C GLN A 228 -33.54 11.52 -45.42
N GLU A 229 -34.29 10.60 -44.78
CA GLU A 229 -35.69 10.34 -45.09
C GLU A 229 -36.55 11.61 -44.89
N ARG A 230 -36.41 12.29 -43.75
CA ARG A 230 -37.09 13.58 -43.51
C ARG A 230 -36.74 14.65 -44.53
N ALA A 231 -35.46 14.77 -44.89
CA ALA A 231 -35.05 15.75 -45.91
C ALA A 231 -35.63 15.40 -47.29
N GLN A 232 -35.76 14.11 -47.62
CA GLN A 232 -36.42 13.68 -48.85
C GLN A 232 -37.93 13.97 -48.80
N ASP A 233 -38.60 13.75 -47.68
CA ASP A 233 -40.02 14.06 -47.48
C ASP A 233 -40.29 15.56 -47.57
N GLU A 234 -39.44 16.39 -46.94
CA GLU A 234 -39.51 17.85 -47.01
C GLU A 234 -39.33 18.33 -48.46
N LEU A 235 -38.33 17.81 -49.17
CA LEU A 235 -38.10 18.12 -50.58
C LEU A 235 -39.30 17.69 -51.45
N ALA A 236 -39.86 16.50 -51.21
CA ALA A 236 -41.03 16.02 -51.91
C ALA A 236 -42.26 16.91 -51.66
N ALA A 237 -42.46 17.37 -50.41
CA ALA A 237 -43.52 18.29 -50.05
C ALA A 237 -43.34 19.67 -50.71
N GLU A 238 -42.11 20.20 -50.77
CA GLU A 238 -41.81 21.44 -51.48
C GLU A 238 -42.06 21.33 -52.99
N LEU A 239 -41.62 20.24 -53.62
CA LEU A 239 -41.90 19.96 -55.03
C LEU A 239 -43.40 19.84 -55.30
N ALA A 240 -44.14 19.17 -54.42
CA ALA A 240 -45.60 19.07 -54.53
C ALA A 240 -46.27 20.45 -54.40
N ARG A 241 -45.77 21.31 -53.50
CA ARG A 241 -46.26 22.69 -53.32
C ARG A 241 -45.97 23.56 -54.53
N LEU A 242 -44.77 23.48 -55.12
CA LEU A 242 -44.43 24.16 -56.36
C LEU A 242 -45.31 23.69 -57.52
N ALA A 243 -45.49 22.37 -57.66
CA ALA A 243 -46.38 21.82 -58.68
C ALA A 243 -47.84 22.26 -58.50
N ALA A 244 -48.32 22.44 -57.26
CA ALA A 244 -49.64 23.00 -56.98
C ALA A 244 -49.72 24.49 -57.36
N ALA A 245 -48.71 25.29 -57.01
CA ALA A 245 -48.63 26.70 -57.37
C ALA A 245 -48.56 26.90 -58.90
N ASP A 246 -47.82 26.05 -59.62
CA ASP A 246 -47.75 26.08 -61.08
C ASP A 246 -49.11 25.75 -61.72
N LYS A 247 -49.86 24.79 -61.16
CA LYS A 247 -51.23 24.48 -61.59
C LYS A 247 -52.17 25.66 -61.37
N GLU A 248 -52.13 26.28 -60.19
CA GLU A 248 -52.93 27.48 -59.89
C GLU A 248 -52.57 28.65 -60.82
N ALA A 249 -51.28 28.88 -61.07
CA ALA A 249 -50.81 29.91 -62.00
C ALA A 249 -51.28 29.63 -63.43
N ALA A 250 -51.23 28.37 -63.89
CA ALA A 250 -51.73 27.98 -65.20
C ALA A 250 -53.25 28.18 -65.32
N GLU A 251 -54.02 27.89 -64.27
CA GLU A 251 -55.46 28.16 -64.22
C GLU A 251 -55.76 29.66 -64.23
N MET A 252 -55.02 30.46 -63.47
CA MET A 252 -55.13 31.91 -63.48
C MET A 252 -54.78 32.48 -64.85
N GLN A 253 -53.73 32.01 -65.51
CA GLN A 253 -53.42 32.41 -66.88
C GLN A 253 -54.54 32.03 -67.87
N ARG A 254 -55.18 30.87 -67.71
CA ARG A 254 -56.35 30.49 -68.52
C ARG A 254 -57.50 31.45 -68.29
N LYS A 255 -57.81 31.79 -67.03
CA LYS A 255 -58.86 32.77 -66.67
C LYS A 255 -58.55 34.17 -67.20
N VAL A 256 -57.30 34.62 -67.10
CA VAL A 256 -56.87 35.91 -67.67
C VAL A 256 -57.00 35.88 -69.19
N LYS A 257 -56.61 34.80 -69.86
CA LYS A 257 -56.80 34.65 -71.32
C LYS A 257 -58.27 34.67 -71.72
N THR A 258 -59.16 34.01 -70.98
CA THR A 258 -60.61 34.05 -71.26
C THR A 258 -61.16 35.45 -71.03
N ILE A 259 -60.81 36.11 -69.92
CA ILE A 259 -61.22 37.50 -69.65
C ILE A 259 -60.66 38.44 -70.71
N MET A 260 -59.40 38.29 -71.12
CA MET A 260 -58.82 39.10 -72.20
C MET A 260 -59.53 38.86 -73.53
N HIS A 261 -59.92 37.62 -73.82
CA HIS A 261 -60.67 37.29 -75.03
C HIS A 261 -62.10 37.87 -75.00
N GLU A 262 -62.79 37.78 -73.85
CA GLU A 262 -64.09 38.41 -73.62
C GLU A 262 -63.98 39.94 -73.71
N THR A 263 -62.95 40.52 -73.10
CA THR A 263 -62.65 41.96 -73.15
C THR A 263 -62.29 42.40 -74.58
N ALA A 264 -61.57 41.58 -75.33
CA ALA A 264 -61.28 41.83 -76.74
C ALA A 264 -62.56 41.75 -77.59
N GLN A 265 -63.46 40.81 -77.31
CA GLN A 265 -64.76 40.71 -77.99
C GLN A 265 -65.68 41.89 -77.65
N THR A 266 -65.76 42.28 -76.38
CA THR A 266 -66.53 43.46 -75.98
C THR A 266 -65.91 44.73 -76.53
N ASN A 267 -64.58 44.86 -76.55
CA ASN A 267 -63.90 45.97 -77.21
C ASN A 267 -64.10 45.97 -78.72
N LEU A 268 -64.22 44.81 -79.36
CA LEU A 268 -64.52 44.71 -80.78
C LEU A 268 -65.97 45.13 -81.06
N GLN A 269 -66.93 44.69 -80.25
CA GLN A 269 -68.33 45.15 -80.31
C GLN A 269 -68.44 46.65 -80.01
N MET A 270 -67.72 47.16 -79.01
CA MET A 270 -67.63 48.59 -78.68
C MET A 270 -66.90 49.36 -79.77
N SER A 271 -65.92 48.77 -80.46
CA SER A 271 -65.21 49.36 -81.60
C SER A 271 -66.07 49.34 -82.85
N GLU A 272 -66.93 48.36 -83.05
CA GLU A 272 -67.89 48.32 -84.15
C GLU A 272 -69.01 49.33 -83.90
N ALA A 273 -69.51 49.42 -82.67
CA ALA A 273 -70.41 50.48 -82.22
C ALA A 273 -69.76 51.87 -82.36
N ARG A 274 -68.50 52.02 -81.90
CA ARG A 274 -67.71 53.24 -82.11
C ARG A 274 -67.34 53.48 -83.56
N ARG A 275 -67.19 52.48 -84.44
CA ARG A 275 -66.98 52.71 -85.87
C ARG A 275 -68.26 53.19 -86.54
N ALA A 276 -69.41 52.67 -86.12
CA ALA A 276 -70.71 53.18 -86.53
C ALA A 276 -70.95 54.62 -86.03
N GLU A 277 -70.50 54.95 -84.82
CA GLU A 277 -70.49 56.33 -84.31
C GLU A 277 -69.41 57.19 -84.97
N GLN A 278 -68.21 56.66 -85.23
CA GLN A 278 -67.11 57.37 -85.87
C GLN A 278 -67.33 57.56 -87.36
N GLU A 279 -68.17 56.80 -88.05
CA GLU A 279 -68.62 57.19 -89.39
C GLU A 279 -69.60 58.37 -89.32
N ARG A 280 -70.40 58.47 -88.24
CA ARG A 280 -71.24 59.64 -87.95
C ARG A 280 -70.39 60.85 -87.52
N GLU A 281 -69.32 60.63 -86.76
CA GLU A 281 -68.39 61.68 -86.32
C GLU A 281 -67.31 62.01 -87.35
N LYS A 282 -66.86 61.11 -88.25
CA LYS A 282 -65.91 61.44 -89.34
C LYS A 282 -66.51 62.39 -90.37
N ALA A 283 -67.83 62.42 -90.49
CA ALA A 283 -68.53 63.48 -91.20
C ALA A 283 -68.38 64.84 -90.46
N GLN A 284 -68.33 64.84 -89.13
CA GLN A 284 -68.23 66.03 -88.28
C GLN A 284 -66.75 66.44 -87.98
N LEU A 285 -65.80 65.51 -87.99
CA LEU A 285 -64.38 65.74 -87.69
C LEU A 285 -63.54 66.16 -88.90
N ARG A 286 -64.03 66.00 -90.14
CA ARG A 286 -63.41 66.68 -91.30
C ARG A 286 -63.47 68.21 -91.18
N GLU A 287 -64.45 68.73 -90.43
CA GLU A 287 -64.55 70.16 -90.09
C GLU A 287 -63.70 70.54 -88.86
N TRP A 288 -63.41 69.61 -87.96
CA TRP A 288 -62.66 69.87 -86.72
C TRP A 288 -61.14 69.71 -86.84
N PHE A 289 -60.64 68.81 -87.70
CA PHE A 289 -59.19 68.58 -87.89
C PHE A 289 -58.42 69.75 -88.52
N ALA A 290 -59.10 70.75 -89.08
CA ALA A 290 -58.47 72.01 -89.45
C ALA A 290 -58.03 72.85 -88.23
N ALA A 291 -58.56 72.57 -87.04
CA ALA A 291 -58.44 73.43 -85.85
C ALA A 291 -57.55 72.90 -84.71
N GLN A 292 -56.89 71.74 -84.87
CA GLN A 292 -56.18 71.08 -83.75
C GLN A 292 -54.74 70.61 -84.03
N SER A 293 -54.12 71.08 -85.12
CA SER A 293 -52.67 70.89 -85.32
C SER A 293 -51.79 71.71 -84.36
N GLU A 294 -52.39 72.56 -83.53
CA GLU A 294 -51.71 73.51 -82.65
C GLU A 294 -51.35 72.93 -81.26
N LYS A 295 -51.96 71.81 -80.83
CA LYS A 295 -51.73 71.23 -79.48
C LYS A 295 -50.62 70.17 -79.40
N ALA A 296 -50.09 69.69 -80.52
CA ALA A 296 -49.04 68.67 -80.53
C ALA A 296 -47.63 69.21 -80.19
N LEU A 297 -47.49 70.52 -79.99
CA LEU A 297 -46.19 71.18 -79.75
C LEU A 297 -45.86 71.39 -78.26
N GLU A 298 -46.84 71.18 -77.36
CA GLU A 298 -46.67 71.40 -75.91
C GLU A 298 -46.14 70.15 -75.16
N ASP A 299 -46.51 68.94 -75.58
CA ASP A 299 -46.10 67.68 -74.91
C ASP A 299 -44.59 67.36 -75.02
N ALA A 300 -43.87 68.00 -75.95
CA ALA A 300 -42.45 67.78 -76.17
C ALA A 300 -41.54 68.45 -75.11
N ARG A 301 -42.05 69.45 -74.37
CA ARG A 301 -41.25 70.23 -73.39
C ARG A 301 -41.22 69.60 -71.99
N GLU A 302 -42.23 68.81 -71.61
CA GLU A 302 -42.33 68.23 -70.26
C GLU A 302 -41.39 67.02 -70.02
N LEU A 303 -40.83 66.43 -71.09
CA LEU A 303 -39.99 65.24 -71.00
C LEU A 303 -38.52 65.58 -70.65
N GLU A 304 -38.06 66.78 -71.00
CA GLU A 304 -36.68 67.25 -70.77
C GLU A 304 -36.41 67.59 -69.29
N GLU A 305 -37.41 68.08 -68.55
CA GLU A 305 -37.25 68.46 -67.14
C GLU A 305 -37.10 67.27 -66.19
N ARG A 306 -37.65 66.10 -66.56
CA ARG A 306 -37.57 64.88 -65.72
C ARG A 306 -36.19 64.21 -65.74
N GLU A 307 -35.42 64.36 -66.82
CA GLU A 307 -34.08 63.75 -66.92
C GLU A 307 -33.02 64.50 -66.10
N LEU A 308 -33.20 65.82 -65.92
CA LEU A 308 -32.26 66.67 -65.21
C LEU A 308 -32.27 66.42 -63.69
N LEU A 309 -33.43 66.10 -63.12
CA LEU A 309 -33.61 65.73 -61.70
C LEU A 309 -32.97 64.38 -61.34
N ARG A 310 -32.96 63.42 -62.28
CA ARG A 310 -32.42 62.07 -62.06
C ARG A 310 -30.89 62.07 -61.95
N LYS A 311 -30.22 62.93 -62.71
CA LYS A 311 -28.75 63.09 -62.67
C LYS A 311 -28.26 63.72 -61.35
N GLN A 312 -29.03 64.63 -60.75
CA GLN A 312 -28.69 65.26 -59.47
C GLN A 312 -28.83 64.32 -58.27
N GLN A 313 -29.69 63.30 -58.35
CA GLN A 313 -29.83 62.28 -57.30
C GLN A 313 -28.65 61.30 -57.30
N GLN A 314 -28.19 60.87 -58.48
CA GLN A 314 -27.06 59.96 -58.62
C GLN A 314 -25.74 60.55 -58.10
N THR A 315 -25.53 61.87 -58.23
CA THR A 315 -24.34 62.53 -57.67
C THR A 315 -24.36 62.62 -56.15
N LYS A 316 -25.54 62.66 -55.51
CA LYS A 316 -25.66 62.70 -54.04
C LYS A 316 -25.41 61.32 -53.43
N GLU A 317 -25.89 60.26 -54.06
CA GLU A 317 -25.66 58.87 -53.63
C GLU A 317 -24.18 58.48 -53.71
N LEU A 318 -23.47 58.95 -54.75
CA LEU A 318 -22.04 58.68 -54.91
C LEU A 318 -21.19 59.33 -53.80
N VAL A 319 -21.56 60.54 -53.35
CA VAL A 319 -20.86 61.24 -52.26
C VAL A 319 -21.09 60.51 -50.93
N THR A 320 -22.31 60.05 -50.64
CA THR A 320 -22.60 59.30 -49.41
C THR A 320 -21.86 57.96 -49.31
N MET A 321 -21.61 57.30 -50.45
CA MET A 321 -20.85 56.04 -50.50
C MET A 321 -19.35 56.24 -50.26
N LEU A 322 -18.80 57.37 -50.71
CA LEU A 322 -17.40 57.73 -50.49
C LEU A 322 -17.13 58.12 -49.03
N ASP A 323 -18.04 58.83 -48.38
CA ASP A 323 -17.92 59.20 -46.97
C ASP A 323 -17.96 57.96 -46.04
N TRP A 324 -18.79 56.96 -46.37
CA TRP A 324 -18.84 55.68 -45.65
C TRP A 324 -17.53 54.88 -45.77
N ALA A 325 -16.93 54.85 -46.96
CA ALA A 325 -15.66 54.15 -47.18
C ALA A 325 -14.47 54.81 -46.44
N ILE A 326 -14.52 56.12 -46.21
CA ILE A 326 -13.51 56.85 -45.42
C ILE A 326 -13.66 56.52 -43.92
N GLN A 327 -14.88 56.44 -43.40
CA GLN A 327 -15.15 56.04 -42.01
C GLN A 327 -14.74 54.59 -41.73
N ASP A 328 -15.09 53.66 -42.61
CA ASP A 328 -14.72 52.23 -42.50
C ASP A 328 -13.19 52.03 -42.52
N LYS A 329 -12.44 52.89 -43.22
CA LYS A 329 -10.97 52.85 -43.21
C LYS A 329 -10.39 53.37 -41.88
N GLN A 330 -10.96 54.44 -41.31
CA GLN A 330 -10.51 55.00 -40.04
C GLN A 330 -10.80 54.07 -38.85
N GLU A 331 -11.90 53.32 -38.88
CA GLU A 331 -12.21 52.32 -37.86
C GLU A 331 -11.20 51.16 -37.88
N ARG A 332 -10.79 50.68 -39.07
CA ARG A 332 -9.75 49.63 -39.19
C ARG A 332 -8.37 50.10 -38.74
N GLU A 333 -8.01 51.37 -38.98
CA GLU A 333 -6.74 51.93 -38.49
C GLU A 333 -6.74 52.04 -36.95
N ASN A 334 -7.86 52.45 -36.33
CA ASN A 334 -7.99 52.48 -34.86
C ASN A 334 -7.98 51.08 -34.21
N GLU A 335 -8.56 50.07 -34.86
CA GLU A 335 -8.50 48.68 -34.40
C GLU A 335 -7.06 48.14 -34.46
N ALA A 336 -6.30 48.47 -35.52
CA ALA A 336 -4.91 48.07 -35.65
C ALA A 336 -4.01 48.68 -34.56
N ASP A 337 -4.21 49.95 -34.22
CA ASP A 337 -3.49 50.63 -33.13
C ASP A 337 -3.87 50.06 -31.74
N GLY A 338 -5.10 49.59 -31.58
CA GLY A 338 -5.58 48.89 -30.39
C GLY A 338 -4.89 47.54 -30.20
N ASP A 339 -4.80 46.74 -31.26
CA ASP A 339 -4.16 45.42 -31.23
C ASP A 339 -2.65 45.52 -30.96
N GLU A 340 -1.97 46.54 -31.49
CA GLU A 340 -0.55 46.80 -31.22
C GLU A 340 -0.30 47.16 -29.74
N SER A 341 -1.20 47.97 -29.16
CA SER A 341 -1.15 48.33 -27.73
C SER A 341 -1.43 47.14 -26.80
N GLU A 342 -2.28 46.20 -27.21
CA GLU A 342 -2.52 44.95 -26.45
C GLU A 342 -1.36 43.97 -26.54
N LEU A 343 -0.73 43.86 -27.72
CA LEU A 343 0.48 43.06 -27.92
C LEU A 343 1.62 43.54 -27.01
N ASP A 344 1.81 44.86 -26.88
CA ASP A 344 2.82 45.43 -25.99
C ASP A 344 2.54 45.11 -24.51
N ARG A 345 1.28 45.17 -24.07
CA ARG A 345 0.89 44.78 -22.70
C ARG A 345 1.13 43.30 -22.42
N ILE A 346 0.83 42.43 -23.38
CA ILE A 346 1.09 40.99 -23.28
C ILE A 346 2.59 40.74 -23.23
N ASN A 347 3.37 41.45 -24.05
CA ASN A 347 4.82 41.30 -24.12
C ASN A 347 5.50 41.77 -22.81
N GLU A 348 5.07 42.90 -22.24
CA GLU A 348 5.51 43.33 -20.91
C GLU A 348 5.20 42.29 -19.83
N HIS A 349 4.01 41.69 -19.87
CA HIS A 349 3.62 40.66 -18.90
C HIS A 349 4.49 39.41 -19.03
N ILE A 350 4.76 38.97 -20.26
CA ILE A 350 5.65 37.85 -20.55
C ILE A 350 7.08 38.14 -20.07
N MET A 351 7.59 39.36 -20.27
CA MET A 351 8.92 39.75 -19.80
C MET A 351 9.02 39.75 -18.28
N ARG A 352 8.00 40.28 -17.56
CA ARG A 352 7.94 40.20 -16.09
C ARG A 352 7.90 38.75 -15.58
N ILE A 353 7.21 37.85 -16.29
CA ILE A 353 7.20 36.42 -15.97
C ILE A 353 8.57 35.79 -16.22
N LYS A 354 9.21 36.08 -17.37
CA LYS A 354 10.55 35.57 -17.70
C LYS A 354 11.60 36.04 -16.69
N GLU A 355 11.57 37.31 -16.27
CA GLU A 355 12.43 37.84 -15.20
C GLU A 355 12.20 37.12 -13.88
N ARG A 356 10.95 36.89 -13.48
CA ARG A 356 10.62 36.15 -12.26
C ARG A 356 11.10 34.70 -12.31
N ILE A 357 11.01 34.05 -13.48
CA ILE A 357 11.55 32.69 -13.68
C ILE A 357 13.07 32.70 -13.63
N ALA A 358 13.73 33.69 -14.25
CA ALA A 358 15.18 33.83 -14.22
C ALA A 358 15.71 34.08 -12.80
N LEU A 359 15.04 34.93 -12.02
CA LEU A 359 15.35 35.16 -10.61
C LEU A 359 15.20 33.89 -9.78
N LYS A 360 14.09 33.15 -9.94
CA LYS A 360 13.89 31.87 -9.23
C LYS A 360 14.94 30.83 -9.63
N ARG A 361 15.33 30.74 -10.90
CA ARG A 361 16.42 29.84 -11.34
C ARG A 361 17.74 30.21 -10.66
N LYS A 362 18.10 31.49 -10.67
CA LYS A 362 19.30 32.00 -10.00
C LYS A 362 19.29 31.72 -8.49
N GLU A 363 18.14 31.87 -7.82
CA GLU A 363 17.98 31.53 -6.40
C GLU A 363 18.12 30.03 -6.13
N THR A 364 17.52 29.18 -6.97
CA THR A 364 17.63 27.72 -6.84
C THR A 364 19.04 27.21 -7.11
N GLU A 365 19.72 27.75 -8.13
CA GLU A 365 21.11 27.45 -8.43
C GLU A 365 22.03 27.94 -7.31
N ALA A 366 21.83 29.15 -6.80
CA ALA A 366 22.59 29.67 -5.65
C ALA A 366 22.34 28.83 -4.39
N ALA A 367 21.12 28.34 -4.16
CA ALA A 367 20.81 27.43 -3.05
C ALA A 367 21.48 26.06 -3.21
N LEU A 368 21.50 25.51 -4.43
CA LEU A 368 22.23 24.28 -4.76
C LEU A 368 23.74 24.44 -4.55
N ILE A 369 24.31 25.57 -4.99
CA ILE A 369 25.74 25.89 -4.79
C ILE A 369 26.03 26.03 -3.29
N ARG A 370 25.21 26.76 -2.51
CA ARG A 370 25.35 26.86 -1.05
C ARG A 370 25.27 25.49 -0.37
N SER A 371 24.34 24.64 -0.79
CA SER A 371 24.23 23.27 -0.26
C SER A 371 25.46 22.42 -0.59
N ARG A 372 26.03 22.57 -1.79
CA ARG A 372 27.26 21.88 -2.20
C ARG A 372 28.47 22.36 -1.40
N VAL A 373 28.60 23.67 -1.17
CA VAL A 373 29.66 24.25 -0.34
C VAL A 373 29.54 23.77 1.10
N LEU A 374 28.35 23.81 1.72
CA LEU A 374 28.12 23.30 3.09
C LEU A 374 28.45 21.80 3.22
N ARG A 375 28.15 20.99 2.20
CA ARG A 375 28.52 19.58 2.18
C ARG A 375 30.04 19.39 2.10
N ASN A 376 30.72 20.19 1.30
CA ASN A 376 32.17 20.15 1.19
C ASN A 376 32.85 20.65 2.46
N GLU A 377 32.33 21.70 3.11
CA GLU A 377 32.78 22.18 4.42
C GLU A 377 32.55 21.14 5.52
N TYR A 378 31.42 20.42 5.49
CA TYR A 378 31.18 19.30 6.41
C TYR A 378 32.18 18.15 6.21
N VAL A 379 32.50 17.80 4.97
CA VAL A 379 33.52 16.77 4.68
C VAL A 379 34.91 17.27 5.08
N ALA A 380 35.24 18.54 4.83
CA ALA A 380 36.50 19.15 5.23
C ALA A 380 36.67 19.18 6.76
N THR A 381 35.63 19.56 7.51
CA THR A 381 35.66 19.54 8.98
C THR A 381 35.81 18.13 9.58
N LYS A 382 35.37 17.08 8.87
CA LYS A 382 35.63 15.69 9.26
C LYS A 382 37.01 15.18 8.85
N ALA A 383 37.59 15.70 7.77
CA ALA A 383 38.90 15.30 7.26
C ALA A 383 40.08 15.90 8.06
N VAL A 384 39.95 17.13 8.56
CA VAL A 384 41.00 17.83 9.35
C VAL A 384 41.46 17.02 10.59
N PRO A 385 40.60 16.51 11.48
CA PRO A 385 41.06 15.76 12.65
C PRO A 385 41.71 14.41 12.30
N ILE A 386 41.36 13.81 11.16
CA ILE A 386 41.99 12.57 10.66
C ILE A 386 43.41 12.86 10.19
N GLN A 387 43.62 13.98 9.49
CA GLN A 387 44.97 14.41 9.09
C GLN A 387 45.83 14.85 10.27
N ASP A 388 45.25 15.51 11.28
CA ASP A 388 45.98 15.90 12.49
C ASP A 388 46.38 14.69 13.34
N GLN A 389 45.54 13.65 13.43
CA GLN A 389 45.90 12.40 14.08
C GLN A 389 47.04 11.69 13.34
N PHE A 390 47.04 11.69 12.01
CA PHE A 390 48.10 11.10 11.20
C PHE A 390 49.44 11.85 11.34
N ARG A 391 49.41 13.17 11.52
CA ARG A 391 50.61 13.96 11.79
C ARG A 391 51.18 13.67 13.18
N LYS A 392 50.33 13.60 14.21
CA LYS A 392 50.74 13.29 15.60
C LYS A 392 51.39 11.91 15.73
N THR A 393 50.83 10.87 15.09
CA THR A 393 51.40 9.52 15.13
C THR A 393 52.74 9.42 14.40
N ARG A 394 52.93 10.18 13.32
CA ARG A 394 54.20 10.26 12.60
C ARG A 394 55.28 10.97 13.44
N ASP A 395 54.93 12.07 14.09
CA ASP A 395 55.88 12.83 14.89
C ASP A 395 56.27 12.08 16.18
N GLU A 396 55.35 11.31 16.79
CA GLU A 396 55.64 10.37 17.89
C GLU A 396 56.56 9.20 17.47
N PHE A 397 56.48 8.75 16.22
CA PHE A 397 57.34 7.70 15.67
C PHE A 397 58.78 8.20 15.48
N LEU A 398 58.96 9.43 14.99
CA LEU A 398 60.27 10.05 14.82
C LEU A 398 60.96 10.29 16.18
N HIS A 399 60.19 10.70 17.19
CA HIS A 399 60.75 10.97 18.52
C HIS A 399 61.20 9.69 19.27
N LYS A 400 60.60 8.53 18.99
CA LYS A 400 61.03 7.23 19.54
C LYS A 400 62.30 6.68 18.91
N MET A 401 62.63 7.09 17.68
CA MET A 401 63.85 6.68 16.97
C MET A 401 65.10 7.41 17.49
N GLU A 402 64.97 8.66 17.95
CA GLU A 402 66.10 9.45 18.45
C GLU A 402 66.64 8.95 19.81
N HIS A 403 65.81 8.30 20.64
CA HIS A 403 66.22 7.80 21.97
C HIS A 403 66.77 6.36 22.00
N ALA A 404 66.88 5.68 20.87
CA ALA A 404 67.40 4.30 20.81
C ALA A 404 68.93 4.20 20.70
N HIS A 405 69.66 5.32 20.58
CA HIS A 405 71.10 5.32 20.28
C HIS A 405 72.02 6.10 21.23
N GLU A 406 71.58 6.46 22.44
CA GLU A 406 72.43 7.18 23.42
C GLU A 406 72.89 6.34 24.63
N GLY A 407 72.60 5.04 24.71
CA GLY A 407 72.87 4.22 25.90
C GLY A 407 74.00 3.17 25.83
N GLU A 408 74.56 2.85 24.66
CA GLU A 408 75.42 1.65 24.50
C GLU A 408 76.94 1.90 24.40
N LEU A 409 77.41 3.15 24.34
CA LEU A 409 78.84 3.43 24.13
C LEU A 409 79.66 3.57 25.42
N GLU A 410 79.07 3.91 26.57
CA GLU A 410 79.83 4.16 27.81
C GLU A 410 80.01 2.93 28.73
N HIS A 411 79.19 1.89 28.59
CA HIS A 411 79.24 0.70 29.45
C HIS A 411 80.25 -0.37 29.02
N ARG A 412 80.67 -0.40 27.74
CA ARG A 412 81.66 -1.38 27.22
C ARG A 412 83.11 -1.05 27.59
N LEU A 413 83.46 0.24 27.71
CA LEU A 413 84.84 0.68 27.94
C LEU A 413 85.32 0.55 29.40
N ARG A 414 84.42 0.35 30.38
CA ARG A 414 84.80 0.19 31.80
C ARG A 414 84.92 -1.26 32.27
N ALA A 415 84.33 -2.24 31.56
CA ALA A 415 84.34 -3.65 31.98
C ALA A 415 85.63 -4.42 31.58
N GLU A 416 86.31 -4.01 30.50
CA GLU A 416 87.52 -4.71 30.00
C GLU A 416 88.80 -4.41 30.80
N ALA A 417 88.85 -3.29 31.53
CA ALA A 417 90.04 -2.85 32.27
C ALA A 417 90.24 -3.61 33.61
N ASP A 418 89.16 -4.10 34.23
CA ASP A 418 89.17 -4.69 35.57
C ASP A 418 89.36 -6.23 35.56
N GLN A 419 89.24 -6.87 34.40
CA GLN A 419 89.35 -8.32 34.27
C GLN A 419 90.81 -8.79 34.15
N ARG A 420 91.66 -8.02 33.46
CA ARG A 420 93.08 -8.40 33.23
C ARG A 420 93.97 -8.35 34.47
N LYS A 421 93.59 -7.62 35.52
CA LYS A 421 94.37 -7.52 36.77
C LYS A 421 94.07 -8.62 37.79
N ARG A 422 92.92 -9.31 37.71
CA ARG A 422 92.53 -10.35 38.67
C ARG A 422 92.99 -11.75 38.26
N ASP A 423 93.12 -12.01 36.96
CA ASP A 423 93.45 -13.34 36.43
C ASP A 423 94.93 -13.72 36.58
N MET A 424 95.83 -12.73 36.76
CA MET A 424 97.28 -12.96 36.79
C MET A 424 97.82 -13.36 38.17
N GLN A 425 97.10 -13.07 39.25
CA GLN A 425 97.55 -13.34 40.63
C GLN A 425 96.86 -14.57 41.25
N ALA A 426 95.68 -14.96 40.77
CA ALA A 426 94.95 -16.16 41.25
C ALA A 426 95.53 -17.49 40.72
N CYS A 427 96.28 -17.47 39.62
CA CYS A 427 96.75 -18.69 38.95
C CYS A 427 97.95 -19.36 39.66
N VAL A 428 98.76 -18.58 40.39
CA VAL A 428 100.04 -19.06 40.98
C VAL A 428 99.84 -19.67 42.37
N GLU A 429 98.91 -19.16 43.17
CA GLU A 429 98.71 -19.63 44.56
C GLU A 429 97.69 -20.79 44.67
N ALA A 430 96.80 -20.95 43.68
CA ALA A 430 95.85 -22.05 43.61
C ALA A 430 96.51 -23.39 43.21
N MET A 431 97.64 -23.36 42.51
CA MET A 431 98.28 -24.57 41.98
C MET A 431 98.99 -25.41 43.06
N GLN A 432 99.47 -24.77 44.14
CA GLN A 432 100.25 -25.45 45.17
C GLN A 432 99.40 -26.03 46.31
N ARG A 433 98.20 -25.49 46.58
CA ARG A 433 97.24 -26.06 47.54
C ARG A 433 96.30 -27.12 46.91
N SER A 434 96.11 -27.08 45.59
CA SER A 434 95.25 -28.02 44.85
C SER A 434 95.74 -29.47 44.84
N VAL A 435 97.04 -29.73 44.98
CA VAL A 435 97.61 -31.08 44.79
C VAL A 435 97.37 -31.97 46.01
N GLU A 436 97.33 -31.40 47.20
CA GLU A 436 97.26 -32.14 48.46
C GLU A 436 95.82 -32.37 48.93
N ASP A 437 94.92 -31.41 48.70
CA ASP A 437 93.48 -31.59 48.94
C ASP A 437 92.83 -32.56 47.93
N ARG A 438 93.32 -32.60 46.67
CA ARG A 438 92.82 -33.53 45.64
C ARG A 438 92.94 -35.00 46.05
N ARG A 439 94.00 -35.38 46.76
CA ARG A 439 94.21 -36.79 47.13
C ARG A 439 93.26 -37.25 48.23
N ARG A 440 92.86 -36.36 49.14
CA ARG A 440 91.94 -36.67 50.24
C ARG A 440 90.47 -36.55 49.80
N GLN A 441 90.16 -35.57 48.95
CA GLN A 441 88.83 -35.43 48.35
C GLN A 441 88.50 -36.58 47.40
N GLN A 442 89.44 -37.07 46.59
CA GLN A 442 89.17 -38.17 45.63
C GLN A 442 88.62 -39.46 46.24
N VAL A 443 88.86 -39.72 47.53
CA VAL A 443 88.35 -40.91 48.21
C VAL A 443 86.93 -40.68 48.73
N LEU A 444 86.67 -39.55 49.37
CA LEU A 444 85.33 -39.17 49.84
C LEU A 444 84.38 -38.90 48.65
N GLU A 445 84.86 -38.21 47.62
CA GLU A 445 84.14 -37.96 46.38
C GLU A 445 83.75 -39.25 45.66
N LYS A 446 84.53 -40.33 45.76
CA LYS A 446 84.15 -41.62 45.14
C LYS A 446 82.98 -42.28 45.86
N PHE A 447 82.90 -42.17 47.18
CA PHE A 447 81.77 -42.69 47.96
C PHE A 447 80.52 -41.82 47.79
N GLU A 448 80.67 -40.51 47.91
CA GLU A 448 79.57 -39.56 47.67
C GLU A 448 79.08 -39.63 46.20
N ALA A 449 79.98 -39.78 45.23
CA ALA A 449 79.59 -39.95 43.83
C ALA A 449 78.84 -41.26 43.58
N ALA A 450 79.14 -42.34 44.30
CA ALA A 450 78.40 -43.59 44.19
C ALA A 450 76.98 -43.45 44.77
N GLU A 451 76.83 -42.78 45.89
CA GLU A 451 75.52 -42.55 46.53
C GLU A 451 74.67 -41.53 45.75
N VAL A 452 75.28 -40.44 45.27
CA VAL A 452 74.64 -39.47 44.37
C VAL A 452 74.24 -40.13 43.05
N ARG A 453 75.03 -41.07 42.50
CA ARG A 453 74.63 -41.84 41.31
C ARG A 453 73.38 -42.66 41.57
N LYS A 454 73.30 -43.37 42.71
CA LYS A 454 72.14 -44.17 43.06
C LYS A 454 70.88 -43.32 43.26
N GLN A 455 70.99 -42.21 43.99
CA GLN A 455 69.89 -41.26 44.18
C GLN A 455 69.48 -40.58 42.86
N SER A 456 70.45 -40.24 42.00
CA SER A 456 70.18 -39.67 40.67
C SER A 456 69.50 -40.68 39.75
N GLU A 457 69.84 -41.97 39.85
CA GLU A 457 69.21 -43.02 39.06
C GLU A 457 67.77 -43.27 39.53
N GLU A 458 67.51 -43.25 40.84
CA GLU A 458 66.15 -43.34 41.39
C GLU A 458 65.32 -42.10 41.03
N LEU A 459 65.90 -40.90 41.10
CA LEU A 459 65.26 -39.66 40.62
C LEU A 459 65.00 -39.70 39.11
N ALA A 460 65.93 -40.22 38.30
CA ALA A 460 65.75 -40.40 36.87
C ALA A 460 64.65 -41.43 36.54
N ARG A 461 64.59 -42.54 37.27
CA ARG A 461 63.50 -43.55 37.14
C ARG A 461 62.14 -42.97 37.54
N ASN A 462 62.09 -42.19 38.62
CA ASN A 462 60.86 -41.51 39.05
C ASN A 462 60.45 -40.40 38.08
N ALA A 463 61.41 -39.65 37.53
CA ALA A 463 61.18 -38.64 36.50
C ALA A 463 60.68 -39.27 35.20
N ALA A 464 61.23 -40.42 34.78
CA ALA A 464 60.76 -41.18 33.63
C ALA A 464 59.31 -41.65 33.81
N ARG A 465 58.98 -42.27 34.96
CA ARG A 465 57.61 -42.69 35.28
C ARG A 465 56.63 -41.50 35.35
N SER A 466 57.07 -40.37 35.88
CA SER A 466 56.28 -39.13 35.94
C SER A 466 56.06 -38.55 34.53
N ALA A 467 57.10 -38.57 33.68
CA ALA A 467 57.02 -38.14 32.29
C ALA A 467 56.05 -39.02 31.49
N ASP A 468 56.09 -40.34 31.67
CA ASP A 468 55.15 -41.25 31.01
C ASP A 468 53.71 -41.03 31.47
N ARG A 469 53.48 -40.80 32.78
CA ARG A 469 52.15 -40.41 33.28
C ARG A 469 51.66 -39.07 32.69
N ARG A 470 52.56 -38.10 32.46
CA ARG A 470 52.23 -36.83 31.80
C ARG A 470 51.90 -37.05 30.32
N LYS A 471 52.63 -37.91 29.62
CA LYS A 471 52.34 -38.31 28.23
C LYS A 471 50.98 -39.00 28.12
N ASP A 472 50.67 -39.91 29.04
CA ASP A 472 49.37 -40.60 29.06
C ASP A 472 48.22 -39.64 29.37
N ARG A 473 48.41 -38.71 30.32
CA ARG A 473 47.42 -37.66 30.61
C ARG A 473 47.19 -36.75 29.41
N THR A 474 48.25 -36.27 28.76
CA THR A 474 48.14 -35.42 27.56
C THR A 474 47.49 -36.17 26.40
N LYS A 475 47.82 -37.44 26.18
CA LYS A 475 47.17 -38.30 25.18
C LYS A 475 45.68 -38.50 25.46
N LYS A 476 45.28 -38.72 26.72
CA LYS A 476 43.86 -38.81 27.12
C LYS A 476 43.13 -37.49 26.90
N ILE A 477 43.73 -36.37 27.31
CA ILE A 477 43.17 -35.04 27.10
C ILE A 477 42.98 -34.76 25.60
N GLN A 478 43.99 -35.05 24.77
CA GLN A 478 43.92 -34.90 23.32
C GLN A 478 42.86 -35.81 22.68
N ALA A 479 42.68 -37.03 23.19
CA ALA A 479 41.62 -37.93 22.72
C ALA A 479 40.21 -37.40 23.05
N VAL A 480 40.01 -36.81 24.24
CA VAL A 480 38.73 -36.19 24.62
C VAL A 480 38.43 -34.97 23.73
N PHE A 481 39.37 -34.03 23.61
CA PHE A 481 39.19 -32.86 22.74
C PHE A 481 39.02 -33.25 21.26
N GLY A 482 39.75 -34.27 20.79
CA GLY A 482 39.58 -34.77 19.42
C GLY A 482 38.20 -35.40 19.18
N ASN A 483 37.62 -36.05 20.19
CA ASN A 483 36.25 -36.58 20.12
C ASN A 483 35.21 -35.45 20.17
N ASP A 484 35.39 -34.47 21.05
CA ASP A 484 34.48 -33.32 21.15
C ASP A 484 34.49 -32.50 19.86
N TYR A 485 35.66 -32.25 19.27
CA TYR A 485 35.79 -31.55 17.99
C TYR A 485 35.12 -32.32 16.83
N ARG A 486 35.28 -33.65 16.77
CA ARG A 486 34.55 -34.48 15.80
C ARG A 486 33.04 -34.41 15.99
N ARG A 487 32.56 -34.39 17.24
CA ARG A 487 31.14 -34.23 17.56
C ARG A 487 30.62 -32.87 17.09
N GLU A 488 31.33 -31.78 17.40
CA GLU A 488 30.96 -30.43 16.95
C GLU A 488 30.90 -30.33 15.42
N ILE A 489 31.89 -30.86 14.70
CA ILE A 489 31.84 -30.92 13.23
C ILE A 489 30.60 -31.68 12.75
N SER A 490 30.31 -32.84 13.34
CA SER A 490 29.14 -33.64 12.95
C SER A 490 27.82 -32.91 13.23
N GLU A 491 27.73 -32.18 14.35
CA GLU A 491 26.57 -31.36 14.70
C GLU A 491 26.41 -30.19 13.73
N HIS A 492 27.48 -29.47 13.39
CA HIS A 492 27.45 -28.41 12.39
C HIS A 492 27.02 -28.92 11.01
N VAL A 493 27.54 -30.07 10.58
CA VAL A 493 27.13 -30.71 9.32
C VAL A 493 25.64 -31.08 9.37
N ASN A 494 25.16 -31.66 10.47
CA ASN A 494 23.75 -32.02 10.64
C ASN A 494 22.83 -30.79 10.68
N VAL A 495 23.23 -29.71 11.37
CA VAL A 495 22.50 -28.44 11.41
C VAL A 495 22.45 -27.83 10.01
N ASN A 496 23.57 -27.77 9.30
CA ASN A 496 23.62 -27.28 7.92
C ASN A 496 22.77 -28.13 6.97
N ALA A 497 22.75 -29.45 7.14
CA ALA A 497 21.88 -30.35 6.38
C ALA A 497 20.40 -30.06 6.66
N ARG A 498 20.01 -29.83 7.93
CA ARG A 498 18.64 -29.46 8.32
C ARG A 498 18.24 -28.10 7.75
N VAL A 499 19.12 -27.10 7.80
CA VAL A 499 18.86 -25.77 7.22
C VAL A 499 18.68 -25.87 5.71
N LYS A 500 19.54 -26.63 5.00
CA LYS A 500 19.38 -26.88 3.56
C LYS A 500 18.09 -27.62 3.24
N ALA A 501 17.70 -28.61 4.06
CA ALA A 501 16.45 -29.34 3.89
C ALA A 501 15.22 -28.43 4.12
N ALA A 502 15.23 -27.61 5.18
CA ALA A 502 14.19 -26.63 5.45
C ALA A 502 14.08 -25.61 4.30
N HIS A 503 15.20 -25.09 3.81
CA HIS A 503 15.21 -24.18 2.67
C HIS A 503 14.65 -24.83 1.39
N LYS A 504 14.97 -26.11 1.15
CA LYS A 504 14.40 -26.86 0.01
C LYS A 504 12.88 -27.01 0.16
N GLN A 505 12.40 -27.27 1.38
CA GLN A 505 10.96 -27.36 1.67
C GLN A 505 10.25 -26.00 1.53
N GLU A 506 10.84 -24.92 2.04
CA GLU A 506 10.34 -23.56 1.85
C GLU A 506 10.26 -23.20 0.36
N TYR A 507 11.29 -23.54 -0.40
CA TYR A 507 11.30 -23.32 -1.85
C TYR A 507 10.20 -24.13 -2.55
N SER A 508 10.03 -25.42 -2.24
CA SER A 508 8.95 -26.22 -2.84
C SER A 508 7.57 -25.70 -2.47
N GLN A 509 7.36 -25.27 -1.21
CA GLN A 509 6.10 -24.65 -0.78
C GLN A 509 5.84 -23.32 -1.47
N ALA A 510 6.87 -22.51 -1.69
CA ALA A 510 6.75 -21.25 -2.42
C ALA A 510 6.34 -21.48 -3.89
N VAL A 511 6.96 -22.48 -4.55
CA VAL A 511 6.61 -22.88 -5.92
C VAL A 511 5.18 -23.41 -5.97
N GLU A 512 4.78 -24.28 -5.04
CA GLU A 512 3.40 -24.79 -4.98
C GLU A 512 2.37 -23.68 -4.75
N LYS A 513 2.66 -22.74 -3.85
CA LYS A 513 1.80 -21.58 -3.60
C LYS A 513 1.65 -20.71 -4.86
N GLN A 514 2.75 -20.47 -5.58
CA GLN A 514 2.70 -19.73 -6.84
C GLN A 514 1.87 -20.46 -7.90
N LEU A 515 2.01 -21.79 -8.02
CA LEU A 515 1.18 -22.60 -8.91
C LEU A 515 -0.32 -22.54 -8.53
N GLN A 516 -0.64 -22.48 -7.23
CA GLN A 516 -2.02 -22.30 -6.77
C GLN A 516 -2.56 -20.91 -7.16
N GLU A 517 -1.77 -19.85 -6.97
CA GLU A 517 -2.12 -18.49 -7.38
C GLU A 517 -2.32 -18.40 -8.90
N ASP A 518 -1.46 -19.04 -9.69
CA ASP A 518 -1.58 -19.10 -11.15
C ASP A 518 -2.84 -19.86 -11.59
N ARG A 519 -3.19 -20.95 -10.92
CA ARG A 519 -4.44 -21.70 -11.17
C ARG A 519 -5.66 -20.84 -10.84
N GLN A 520 -5.65 -20.14 -9.71
CA GLN A 520 -6.72 -19.20 -9.32
C GLN A 520 -6.87 -18.08 -10.35
N PHE A 521 -5.76 -17.52 -10.80
CA PHE A 521 -5.73 -16.51 -11.86
C PHE A 521 -6.32 -17.03 -13.17
N HIS A 522 -5.93 -18.23 -13.62
CA HIS A 522 -6.50 -18.83 -14.83
C HIS A 522 -7.99 -19.11 -14.70
N GLN A 523 -8.44 -19.65 -13.56
CA GLN A 523 -9.88 -19.87 -13.31
C GLN A 523 -10.66 -18.55 -13.36
N PHE A 524 -10.11 -17.50 -12.77
CA PHE A 524 -10.70 -16.16 -12.84
C PHE A 524 -10.74 -15.64 -14.28
N ALA A 525 -9.64 -15.76 -15.04
CA ALA A 525 -9.58 -15.32 -16.42
C ALA A 525 -10.59 -16.06 -17.32
N MET A 526 -10.71 -17.39 -17.14
CA MET A 526 -11.69 -18.21 -17.86
C MET A 526 -13.13 -17.83 -17.49
N LYS A 527 -13.40 -17.60 -16.19
CA LYS A 527 -14.70 -17.12 -15.73
C LYS A 527 -15.02 -15.75 -16.35
N LEU A 528 -14.06 -14.82 -16.34
CA LEU A 528 -14.22 -13.49 -16.93
C LEU A 528 -14.51 -13.57 -18.43
N CYS A 529 -13.80 -14.43 -19.19
CA CYS A 529 -14.08 -14.64 -20.61
C CYS A 529 -15.49 -15.21 -20.84
N LYS A 530 -15.92 -16.16 -20.00
CA LYS A 530 -17.27 -16.73 -20.04
C LYS A 530 -18.34 -15.67 -19.73
N ASP A 531 -18.11 -14.83 -18.73
CA ASP A 531 -19.00 -13.74 -18.33
C ASP A 531 -19.10 -12.67 -19.43
N LEU A 532 -17.98 -12.35 -20.11
CA LEU A 532 -18.01 -11.44 -21.25
C LEU A 532 -18.81 -12.02 -22.42
N ARG A 533 -18.63 -13.31 -22.73
CA ARG A 533 -19.41 -14.00 -23.76
C ARG A 533 -20.90 -14.04 -23.43
N SER A 534 -21.29 -14.28 -22.18
CA SER A 534 -22.70 -14.31 -21.77
C SER A 534 -23.39 -12.94 -21.86
N ILE A 535 -22.63 -11.86 -21.66
CA ILE A 535 -23.09 -10.48 -21.87
C ILE A 535 -23.14 -10.11 -23.37
N GLY A 536 -22.62 -10.96 -24.25
CA GLY A 536 -22.49 -10.70 -25.69
C GLY A 536 -21.37 -9.71 -26.03
N ASN A 537 -20.33 -9.64 -25.19
CA ASN A 537 -19.10 -8.90 -25.49
C ASN A 537 -18.08 -9.83 -26.14
N ASP A 538 -17.23 -9.27 -27.00
CA ASP A 538 -16.13 -10.00 -27.62
C ASP A 538 -14.99 -10.23 -26.60
N PRO A 539 -14.66 -11.49 -26.24
CA PRO A 539 -13.60 -11.80 -25.28
C PRO A 539 -12.18 -11.69 -25.88
N ALA A 540 -12.03 -11.52 -27.20
CA ALA A 540 -10.73 -11.60 -27.88
C ALA A 540 -9.63 -10.67 -27.31
N PRO A 541 -9.91 -9.41 -26.88
CA PRO A 541 -8.89 -8.57 -26.24
C PRO A 541 -8.37 -9.15 -24.92
N VAL A 542 -9.25 -9.79 -24.14
CA VAL A 542 -8.89 -10.43 -22.87
C VAL A 542 -8.09 -11.70 -23.12
N GLU A 543 -8.52 -12.52 -24.09
CA GLU A 543 -7.83 -13.76 -24.48
C GLU A 543 -6.43 -13.47 -25.04
N LYS A 544 -6.30 -12.46 -25.90
CA LYS A 544 -5.01 -12.01 -26.41
C LYS A 544 -4.08 -11.57 -25.28
N ARG A 545 -4.60 -10.78 -24.33
CA ARG A 545 -3.79 -10.33 -23.19
C ARG A 545 -3.38 -11.48 -22.28
N LEU A 546 -4.27 -12.45 -22.07
CA LEU A 546 -3.97 -13.66 -21.32
C LEU A 546 -2.83 -14.45 -21.97
N ALA A 547 -2.88 -14.64 -23.29
CA ALA A 547 -1.82 -15.31 -24.04
C ALA A 547 -0.48 -14.57 -23.95
N GLU A 548 -0.47 -13.23 -24.02
CA GLU A 548 0.73 -12.41 -23.82
C GLU A 548 1.34 -12.61 -22.43
N MET A 549 0.50 -12.70 -21.40
CA MET A 549 0.95 -12.89 -20.01
C MET A 549 1.49 -14.29 -19.76
N ASP A 550 0.97 -15.30 -20.45
CA ASP A 550 1.46 -16.66 -20.37
C ASP A 550 2.83 -16.84 -21.05
N LEU A 551 3.12 -16.00 -22.05
CA LEU A 551 4.39 -16.00 -22.77
C LEU A 551 5.50 -15.23 -22.06
N ASP A 552 5.20 -14.40 -21.06
CA ASP A 552 6.22 -13.62 -20.34
C ASP A 552 6.80 -14.42 -19.14
N PRO A 553 8.00 -15.02 -19.26
CA PRO A 553 8.61 -15.78 -18.17
C PRO A 553 8.98 -14.89 -16.98
N ARG A 554 9.10 -13.56 -17.16
CA ARG A 554 9.38 -12.64 -16.05
C ARG A 554 8.20 -12.48 -15.11
N ALA A 555 6.98 -12.65 -15.61
CA ALA A 555 5.77 -12.64 -14.79
C ALA A 555 5.62 -13.93 -13.95
N ARG A 556 6.29 -15.02 -14.37
CA ARG A 556 6.23 -16.35 -13.74
C ARG A 556 7.44 -16.69 -12.88
N GLN A 557 8.47 -15.85 -12.85
CA GLN A 557 9.56 -16.12 -11.91
C GLN A 557 8.98 -15.96 -10.50
N PRO A 558 9.11 -16.98 -9.62
CA PRO A 558 8.91 -16.72 -8.20
C PRO A 558 9.75 -15.50 -7.93
N VAL A 559 9.16 -14.46 -7.35
CA VAL A 559 9.92 -13.37 -6.76
C VAL A 559 10.74 -14.11 -5.71
N ALA A 560 11.93 -14.58 -6.12
CA ALA A 560 12.88 -15.27 -5.30
C ALA A 560 13.01 -14.28 -4.18
N SER A 561 12.43 -14.66 -3.04
CA SER A 561 12.14 -13.73 -1.97
C SER A 561 13.38 -12.87 -1.88
N GLU A 562 13.20 -11.56 -2.02
CA GLU A 562 14.27 -10.62 -1.74
C GLU A 562 14.62 -10.90 -0.28
N ARG A 563 15.41 -11.95 -0.06
CA ARG A 563 16.31 -12.09 1.06
C ARG A 563 17.15 -10.86 0.82
N ALA A 564 16.72 -9.79 1.50
CA ALA A 564 17.55 -8.69 1.92
C ALA A 564 18.91 -9.32 2.06
N SER A 565 19.74 -9.04 1.06
CA SER A 565 21.02 -9.69 0.83
C SER A 565 21.65 -9.85 2.18
N ASP A 566 21.66 -11.09 2.69
CA ASP A 566 22.26 -11.37 3.98
C ASP A 566 23.72 -11.06 3.74
N THR A 567 24.10 -9.86 4.17
CA THR A 567 25.32 -9.20 3.73
C THR A 567 26.52 -10.04 4.17
N PHE A 568 26.32 -10.84 5.22
CA PHE A 568 27.21 -11.88 5.69
C PHE A 568 27.48 -12.99 4.67
N HIS A 569 26.45 -13.51 3.98
CA HIS A 569 26.64 -14.52 2.93
C HIS A 569 27.38 -13.97 1.70
N ARG A 570 27.18 -12.68 1.38
CA ARG A 570 27.88 -12.03 0.26
C ARG A 570 29.34 -11.71 0.57
N LEU A 571 29.68 -11.56 1.85
CA LEU A 571 31.03 -11.31 2.33
C LEU A 571 31.84 -12.59 2.58
N GLY A 572 31.27 -13.77 2.34
CA GLY A 572 31.98 -15.05 2.45
C GLY A 572 32.30 -15.49 3.87
N PHE A 573 31.68 -14.88 4.88
CA PHE A 573 31.77 -15.36 6.26
C PHE A 573 30.73 -16.46 6.46
N GLN A 574 31.17 -17.73 6.39
CA GLN A 574 30.38 -18.90 6.77
C GLN A 574 30.61 -19.28 8.23
#